data_AF-A0A8G0ZWZ1-F1
#
_entry.id   AF-A0A8G0ZWZ1-F1
#
_cell.length_a   1.000
_cell.length_b   1.000
_cell.length_c   1.000
_cell.angle_alpha   90.00
_cell.angle_beta   90.00
_cell.angle_gamma   90.00
#
_symmetry.space_group_name_H-M   'P 1'
#
loop_
_entity.id
_entity.type
_entity.pdbx_description
1 polymer ?
#
loop_
_entity_poly.entity_id
_entity_poly.type
_entity_poly.pdbx_seq_one_letter_code
_entity_poly.pdbx_strand_id
1 'polypeptide(L)'
;MGEDSAIIEGTEVALDEARLEAVLEAVEARDGARLTALLEPLHPADIADILEQIGPSERLDLLQLYGREFDGEILSEIDEGIREEVVEALPPEILAEAVRELESDDVVDLLEDIEEPQQRGLILGALDQSERAAVEQAMSYPEHSAGRLMQREVVVAPLDWTVGQTIDFLRGADHLPDQFYHVILVDPRMKPQGYVTLGRVLSSARDAKLKDITEESFRTIQATDEEADVAYMFNQYHLISCPVVDKGGRLVGVITIDDAMNVLDEEHEEDMLRLAGVGDESSLSDGPLETAKSRLPWLVVNLATASLSALVISAFEGTIASLVALAALMPIVASTGGIAGTQSLAVSVRALATRDLTRANAKRVILRELVAGVLNGLGLALILGVAGSLIFGDIKIGLVLAAAMVVNQIVAALGGVLVPLTLDRLGLDPALASGTFVTTLTDVMGFFAFLGLATLVLI
;
A
#
# COMPACT_ATOMS: atom_id res chain seq x y z
N MET A 1 40.83 29.24 -19.09
CA MET A 1 40.98 27.80 -18.83
C MET A 1 40.01 27.48 -17.72
N GLY A 2 38.75 27.26 -18.09
CA GLY A 2 37.88 26.37 -17.33
C GLY A 2 38.33 24.91 -17.54
N GLU A 3 37.68 23.91 -17.01
CA GLU A 3 36.29 23.81 -16.53
C GLU A 3 36.26 22.85 -15.32
N ASP A 4 35.42 23.22 -14.36
CA ASP A 4 34.47 22.39 -13.63
C ASP A 4 34.96 21.15 -12.87
N SER A 5 35.48 21.44 -11.67
CA SER A 5 35.16 20.66 -10.48
C SER A 5 33.73 21.00 -10.05
N ALA A 6 32.72 20.45 -10.73
CA ALA A 6 31.35 20.46 -10.23
C ALA A 6 31.19 19.26 -9.29
N ILE A 7 31.16 19.58 -8.00
CA ILE A 7 30.58 18.74 -6.95
C ILE A 7 29.13 18.50 -7.39
N ILE A 8 28.77 17.27 -7.73
CA ILE A 8 27.38 16.88 -7.98
C ILE A 8 26.74 16.68 -6.60
N GLU A 9 26.37 17.79 -5.98
CA GLU A 9 25.26 17.85 -5.03
C GLU A 9 24.02 18.18 -5.86
N GLY A 10 23.24 17.14 -6.19
CA GLY A 10 22.02 17.28 -6.97
C GLY A 10 21.20 16.00 -6.86
N THR A 11 20.19 16.04 -6.01
CA THR A 11 19.00 15.19 -5.99
C THR A 11 18.52 14.84 -7.40
N GLU A 12 18.81 13.63 -7.86
CA GLU A 12 18.01 12.92 -8.85
C GLU A 12 17.69 11.56 -8.25
N VAL A 13 16.59 11.52 -7.49
CA VAL A 13 15.92 10.29 -7.01
C VAL A 13 15.06 9.72 -8.17
N ALA A 14 15.36 10.09 -9.41
CA ALA A 14 14.65 9.63 -10.59
C ALA A 14 15.71 9.30 -11.64
N LEU A 15 15.63 8.09 -12.21
CA LEU A 15 16.48 7.67 -13.31
C LEU A 15 16.43 8.68 -14.46
N ASP A 16 17.60 9.22 -14.82
CA ASP A 16 17.76 10.10 -15.97
C ASP A 16 17.41 9.32 -17.27
N GLU A 17 16.49 9.85 -18.08
CA GLU A 17 16.07 9.29 -19.37
C GLU A 17 17.28 8.99 -20.27
N ALA A 18 18.31 9.85 -20.21
CA ALA A 18 19.55 9.64 -20.97
C ALA A 18 20.35 8.41 -20.50
N ARG A 19 20.26 8.05 -19.22
CA ARG A 19 20.91 6.85 -18.68
C ARG A 19 20.16 5.59 -19.10
N LEU A 20 18.83 5.60 -19.03
CA LEU A 20 18.01 4.46 -19.51
C LEU A 20 18.28 4.19 -21.00
N GLU A 21 18.32 5.23 -21.83
CA GLU A 21 18.67 5.11 -23.25
C GLU A 21 20.09 4.53 -23.43
N ALA A 22 21.07 4.99 -22.64
CA ALA A 22 22.44 4.46 -22.70
C ALA A 22 22.55 3.00 -22.25
N VAL A 23 21.73 2.56 -21.29
CA VAL A 23 21.62 1.16 -20.84
C VAL A 23 21.04 0.32 -21.97
N LEU A 24 19.92 0.74 -22.56
CA LEU A 24 19.28 0.04 -23.69
C LEU A 24 20.21 -0.07 -24.90
N GLU A 25 20.94 1.00 -25.23
CA GLU A 25 21.98 0.96 -26.28
C GLU A 25 23.08 -0.07 -25.98
N ALA A 26 23.51 -0.18 -24.72
CA ALA A 26 24.54 -1.15 -24.31
C ALA A 26 24.01 -2.58 -24.40
N VAL A 27 22.75 -2.81 -24.02
CA VAL A 27 22.05 -4.10 -24.15
C VAL A 27 21.91 -4.50 -25.62
N GLU A 28 21.44 -3.60 -26.49
CA GLU A 28 21.29 -3.85 -27.93
C GLU A 28 22.65 -4.15 -28.59
N ALA A 29 23.70 -3.42 -28.19
CA ALA A 29 25.07 -3.65 -28.64
C ALA A 29 25.73 -4.92 -28.06
N ARG A 30 25.09 -5.60 -27.09
CA ARG A 30 25.64 -6.71 -26.29
C ARG A 30 26.98 -6.34 -25.63
N ASP A 31 27.14 -5.09 -25.21
CA ASP A 31 28.34 -4.57 -24.58
C ASP A 31 28.23 -4.65 -23.05
N GLY A 32 28.50 -5.84 -22.50
CA GLY A 32 28.44 -6.08 -21.06
C GLY A 32 29.40 -5.21 -20.24
N ALA A 33 30.53 -4.79 -20.81
CA ALA A 33 31.49 -3.91 -20.11
C ALA A 33 30.94 -2.49 -19.98
N ARG A 34 30.32 -1.96 -21.04
CA ARG A 34 29.61 -0.67 -20.98
C ARG A 34 28.41 -0.75 -20.03
N LEU A 35 27.65 -1.84 -20.09
CA LEU A 35 26.50 -2.06 -19.19
C LEU A 35 26.92 -2.06 -17.72
N THR A 36 27.96 -2.82 -17.37
CA THR A 36 28.50 -2.87 -16.00
C THR A 36 28.94 -1.48 -15.54
N ALA A 37 29.67 -0.74 -16.38
CA ALA A 37 30.13 0.60 -16.02
C ALA A 37 28.99 1.63 -15.82
N LEU A 38 27.82 1.38 -16.41
CA LEU A 38 26.62 2.21 -16.23
C LEU A 38 25.83 1.85 -14.97
N LEU A 39 25.79 0.56 -14.61
CA LEU A 39 24.98 0.04 -13.49
C LEU A 39 25.75 -0.03 -12.17
N GLU A 40 27.04 -0.37 -12.16
CA GLU A 40 27.87 -0.50 -10.94
C GLU A 40 27.82 0.73 -9.99
N PRO A 41 27.73 1.99 -10.48
CA PRO A 41 27.63 3.14 -9.58
C PRO A 41 26.23 3.38 -8.99
N LEU A 42 25.21 2.65 -9.44
CA LEU A 42 23.82 2.86 -9.05
C LEU A 42 23.48 2.12 -7.75
N HIS A 43 22.43 2.59 -7.07
CA HIS A 43 21.85 1.83 -5.97
C HIS A 43 21.10 0.60 -6.51
N PRO A 44 21.03 -0.53 -5.79
CA PRO A 44 20.24 -1.69 -6.20
C PRO A 44 18.80 -1.35 -6.59
N ALA A 45 18.12 -0.51 -5.81
CA ALA A 45 16.80 0.04 -6.14
C ALA A 45 16.73 0.76 -7.51
N ASP A 46 17.75 1.54 -7.89
CA ASP A 46 17.78 2.19 -9.21
C ASP A 46 17.92 1.15 -10.35
N ILE A 47 18.58 0.02 -10.08
CA ILE A 47 18.72 -1.08 -11.04
C ILE A 47 17.39 -1.84 -11.15
N ALA A 48 16.71 -2.08 -10.04
CA ALA A 48 15.35 -2.65 -10.01
C ALA A 48 14.37 -1.79 -10.82
N ASP A 49 14.33 -0.48 -10.57
CA ASP A 49 13.53 0.48 -11.35
C ASP A 49 13.78 0.39 -12.87
N ILE A 50 15.04 0.22 -13.30
CA ILE A 50 15.38 0.03 -14.72
C ILE A 50 14.77 -1.27 -15.24
N LEU A 51 14.88 -2.37 -14.50
CA LEU A 51 14.33 -3.68 -14.90
C LEU A 51 12.80 -3.61 -15.02
N GLU A 52 12.13 -2.83 -14.20
CA GLU A 52 10.68 -2.64 -14.22
C GLU A 52 10.21 -1.80 -15.41
N GLN A 53 10.98 -0.78 -15.80
CA GLN A 53 10.61 0.13 -16.88
C GLN A 53 10.81 -0.42 -18.30
N ILE A 54 11.65 -1.45 -18.46
CA ILE A 54 11.98 -2.04 -19.78
C ILE A 54 11.08 -3.22 -20.15
N GLY A 55 11.01 -3.54 -21.44
CA GLY A 55 10.17 -4.65 -21.90
C GLY A 55 10.77 -6.03 -21.55
N PRO A 56 9.97 -7.11 -21.49
CA PRO A 56 10.44 -8.46 -21.11
C PRO A 56 11.62 -8.99 -21.93
N SER A 57 11.67 -8.63 -23.22
CA SER A 57 12.79 -9.04 -24.09
C SER A 57 14.10 -8.34 -23.74
N GLU A 58 14.02 -7.05 -23.41
CA GLU A 58 15.17 -6.21 -23.05
C GLU A 58 15.68 -6.59 -21.66
N ARG A 59 14.76 -6.85 -20.72
CA ARG A 59 15.05 -7.37 -19.37
C ARG A 59 15.84 -8.66 -19.42
N LEU A 60 15.37 -9.65 -20.20
CA LEU A 60 16.08 -10.91 -20.36
C LEU A 60 17.49 -10.71 -20.93
N ASP A 61 17.64 -9.83 -21.93
CA ASP A 61 18.94 -9.55 -22.52
C ASP A 61 19.89 -8.82 -21.56
N LEU A 62 19.36 -7.91 -20.72
CA LEU A 62 20.10 -7.23 -19.66
C LEU A 62 20.58 -8.23 -18.60
N LEU A 63 19.69 -9.07 -18.06
CA LEU A 63 20.01 -10.08 -17.05
C LEU A 63 21.07 -11.09 -17.55
N GLN A 64 21.02 -11.46 -18.83
CA GLN A 64 22.05 -12.32 -19.43
C GLN A 64 23.43 -11.66 -19.52
N LEU A 65 23.48 -10.33 -19.68
CA LEU A 65 24.73 -9.58 -19.81
C LEU A 65 25.31 -9.16 -18.45
N TYR A 66 24.44 -8.84 -17.48
CA TYR A 66 24.79 -8.31 -16.16
C TYR A 66 24.70 -9.35 -15.04
N GLY A 67 24.26 -10.59 -15.31
CA GLY A 67 23.97 -11.57 -14.27
C GLY A 67 25.14 -11.92 -13.34
N ARG A 68 26.40 -11.68 -13.70
CA ARG A 68 27.53 -11.94 -12.78
C ARG A 68 27.69 -10.88 -11.71
N GLU A 69 27.20 -9.70 -11.99
CA GLU A 69 27.23 -8.51 -11.15
C GLU A 69 25.86 -8.29 -10.47
N PHE A 70 24.91 -9.21 -10.68
CA PHE A 70 23.61 -9.24 -10.03
C PHE A 70 23.74 -9.90 -8.65
N ASP A 71 23.25 -9.23 -7.61
CA ASP A 71 23.36 -9.63 -6.21
C ASP A 71 21.98 -9.77 -5.53
N GLY A 72 22.00 -10.10 -4.24
CA GLY A 72 20.78 -10.24 -3.43
C GLY A 72 20.03 -8.92 -3.28
N GLU A 73 20.73 -7.81 -3.03
CA GLU A 73 20.12 -6.49 -2.81
C GLU A 73 19.32 -6.02 -4.04
N ILE A 74 19.76 -6.32 -5.27
CA ILE A 74 18.94 -6.02 -6.46
C ILE A 74 17.68 -6.89 -6.48
N LEU A 75 17.77 -8.15 -6.05
CA LEU A 75 16.63 -9.07 -6.05
C LEU A 75 15.53 -8.67 -5.06
N SER A 76 15.89 -8.19 -3.87
CA SER A 76 14.94 -7.77 -2.84
C SER A 76 14.19 -6.49 -3.23
N GLU A 77 14.81 -5.60 -4.00
CA GLU A 77 14.21 -4.33 -4.43
C GLU A 77 13.28 -4.46 -5.64
N ILE A 78 13.18 -5.64 -6.27
CA ILE A 78 12.34 -5.85 -7.45
C ILE A 78 10.87 -6.06 -7.05
N ASP A 79 9.98 -5.31 -7.70
CA ASP A 79 8.52 -5.45 -7.59
C ASP A 79 8.02 -6.87 -7.85
N GLU A 80 7.00 -7.30 -7.09
CA GLU A 80 6.33 -8.60 -7.19
C GLU A 80 5.97 -8.93 -8.64
N GLY A 81 5.49 -7.93 -9.40
CA GLY A 81 4.97 -8.11 -10.75
C GLY A 81 6.00 -8.58 -11.79
N ILE A 82 7.31 -8.47 -11.51
CA ILE A 82 8.36 -8.99 -12.41
C ILE A 82 9.36 -9.94 -11.71
N ARG A 83 9.25 -10.13 -10.40
CA ARG A 83 10.20 -10.91 -9.60
C ARG A 83 10.30 -12.36 -10.06
N GLU A 84 9.17 -13.01 -10.35
CA GLU A 84 9.16 -14.38 -10.89
C GLU A 84 9.88 -14.47 -12.24
N GLU A 85 9.63 -13.53 -13.16
CA GLU A 85 10.30 -13.47 -14.47
C GLU A 85 11.83 -13.34 -14.33
N VAL A 86 12.28 -12.50 -13.38
CA VAL A 86 13.71 -12.28 -13.10
C VAL A 86 14.34 -13.56 -12.54
N VAL A 87 13.69 -14.21 -11.57
CA VAL A 87 14.13 -15.48 -10.99
C VAL A 87 14.21 -16.59 -12.06
N GLU A 88 13.26 -16.65 -13.00
CA GLU A 88 13.29 -17.61 -14.12
C GLU A 88 14.48 -17.37 -15.04
N ALA A 89 14.83 -16.10 -15.28
CA ALA A 89 15.85 -15.67 -16.22
C ALA A 89 17.28 -15.82 -15.69
N LEU A 90 17.46 -15.75 -14.36
CA LEU A 90 18.77 -15.84 -13.73
C LEU A 90 19.35 -17.26 -13.79
N PRO A 91 20.66 -17.40 -14.07
CA PRO A 91 21.32 -18.69 -13.95
C PRO A 91 21.25 -19.23 -12.51
N PRO A 92 20.98 -20.55 -12.31
CA PRO A 92 20.86 -21.17 -10.99
C PRO A 92 21.99 -20.85 -10.01
N GLU A 93 23.22 -20.76 -10.51
CA GLU A 93 24.39 -20.47 -9.68
C GLU A 93 24.42 -19.03 -9.17
N ILE A 94 23.97 -18.07 -10.00
CA ILE A 94 23.89 -16.65 -9.64
C ILE A 94 22.74 -16.44 -8.65
N LEU A 95 21.57 -17.01 -8.95
CA LEU A 95 20.42 -16.94 -8.05
C LEU A 95 20.75 -17.53 -6.67
N ALA A 96 21.45 -18.67 -6.64
CA ALA A 96 21.89 -19.26 -5.38
C ALA A 96 22.97 -18.44 -4.64
N GLU A 97 23.72 -17.58 -5.32
CA GLU A 97 24.65 -16.64 -4.70
C GLU A 97 23.90 -15.43 -4.14
N ALA A 98 23.04 -14.80 -4.94
CA ALA A 98 22.17 -13.71 -4.51
C ALA A 98 21.33 -14.08 -3.28
N VAL A 99 20.67 -15.25 -3.29
CA VAL A 99 19.85 -15.73 -2.16
C VAL A 99 20.67 -15.98 -0.89
N ARG A 100 21.96 -16.29 -1.00
CA ARG A 100 22.82 -16.50 0.19
C ARG A 100 23.28 -15.20 0.85
N GLU A 101 23.14 -14.08 0.16
CA GLU A 101 23.49 -12.75 0.67
C GLU A 101 22.28 -12.04 1.30
N LEU A 102 21.06 -12.50 1.01
CA LEU A 102 19.82 -11.94 1.53
C LEU A 102 19.58 -12.24 3.02
N GLU A 103 18.90 -11.32 3.70
CA GLU A 103 18.38 -11.56 5.04
C GLU A 103 17.14 -12.48 5.01
N SER A 104 16.77 -13.02 6.18
CA SER A 104 15.78 -14.10 6.22
C SER A 104 14.34 -13.67 5.91
N ASP A 105 13.99 -12.41 6.14
CA ASP A 105 12.76 -11.74 5.71
C ASP A 105 12.73 -11.51 4.20
N ASP A 106 13.81 -11.00 3.60
CA ASP A 106 13.87 -10.84 2.13
C ASP A 106 13.67 -12.17 1.40
N VAL A 107 14.23 -13.26 1.92
CA VAL A 107 14.03 -14.59 1.34
C VAL A 107 12.61 -15.10 1.55
N VAL A 108 11.96 -14.71 2.65
CA VAL A 108 10.55 -15.04 2.89
C VAL A 108 9.68 -14.31 1.88
N ASP A 109 9.90 -13.00 1.71
CA ASP A 109 9.21 -12.15 0.74
C ASP A 109 9.35 -12.71 -0.69
N LEU A 110 10.59 -12.98 -1.12
CA LEU A 110 10.87 -13.62 -2.40
C LEU A 110 10.13 -14.97 -2.58
N LEU A 111 9.95 -15.76 -1.52
CA LEU A 111 9.26 -17.05 -1.63
C LEU A 111 7.74 -16.93 -1.69
N GLU A 112 7.16 -15.82 -1.25
CA GLU A 112 5.71 -15.58 -1.31
C GLU A 112 5.27 -15.45 -2.77
N ASP A 113 6.03 -14.72 -3.58
CA ASP A 113 5.71 -14.42 -4.99
C ASP A 113 5.96 -15.59 -5.95
N ILE A 114 6.80 -16.55 -5.56
CA ILE A 114 7.23 -17.62 -6.48
C ILE A 114 6.25 -18.78 -6.43
N GLU A 115 5.41 -18.94 -7.44
CA GLU A 115 4.44 -20.05 -7.49
C GLU A 115 5.10 -21.40 -7.79
N GLU A 116 6.10 -21.42 -8.67
CA GLU A 116 6.73 -22.63 -9.20
C GLU A 116 7.51 -23.42 -8.12
N PRO A 117 7.10 -24.66 -7.79
CA PRO A 117 7.73 -25.44 -6.71
C PRO A 117 9.22 -25.73 -6.96
N GLN A 118 9.63 -25.77 -8.22
CA GLN A 118 11.00 -26.03 -8.64
C GLN A 118 11.91 -24.86 -8.24
N GLN A 119 11.44 -23.63 -8.42
CA GLN A 119 12.18 -22.41 -8.11
C GLN A 119 12.26 -22.19 -6.60
N ARG A 120 11.15 -22.36 -5.88
CA ARG A 120 11.14 -22.39 -4.40
C ARG A 120 12.14 -23.41 -3.85
N GLY A 121 12.22 -24.59 -4.46
CA GLY A 121 13.17 -25.64 -4.08
C GLY A 121 14.64 -25.27 -4.31
N LEU A 122 14.92 -24.43 -5.32
CA LEU A 122 16.26 -23.92 -5.63
C LEU A 122 16.67 -22.83 -4.63
N ILE A 123 15.80 -21.87 -4.34
CA ILE A 123 16.01 -20.82 -3.34
C ILE A 123 16.30 -21.45 -1.97
N LEU A 124 15.40 -22.32 -1.47
CA LEU A 124 15.59 -23.05 -0.22
C LEU A 124 16.78 -24.03 -0.24
N GLY A 125 17.25 -24.40 -1.43
CA GLY A 125 18.41 -25.26 -1.63
C GLY A 125 19.76 -24.52 -1.57
N ALA A 126 19.73 -23.20 -1.74
CA ALA A 126 20.92 -22.34 -1.67
C ALA A 126 21.33 -22.02 -0.23
N LEU A 127 20.33 -21.89 0.66
CA LEU A 127 20.50 -21.59 2.08
C LEU A 127 21.17 -22.71 2.87
N ASP A 128 21.83 -22.33 3.96
CA ASP A 128 22.34 -23.30 4.92
C ASP A 128 21.20 -23.94 5.75
N GLN A 129 21.53 -24.96 6.56
CA GLN A 129 20.51 -25.68 7.32
C GLN A 129 19.80 -24.80 8.36
N SER A 130 20.50 -23.83 8.96
CA SER A 130 19.97 -22.91 9.96
C SER A 130 19.03 -21.90 9.32
N GLU A 131 19.49 -21.22 8.28
CA GLU A 131 18.78 -20.22 7.50
C GLU A 131 17.52 -20.81 6.88
N ARG A 132 17.65 -21.98 6.22
CA ARG A 132 16.49 -22.67 5.64
C ARG A 132 15.44 -23.01 6.69
N ALA A 133 15.85 -23.55 7.84
CA ALA A 133 14.92 -23.82 8.93
C ALA A 133 14.29 -22.52 9.47
N ALA A 134 15.03 -21.41 9.35
CA ALA A 134 14.55 -20.12 9.78
C ALA A 134 13.41 -19.63 8.86
N VAL A 135 13.69 -19.58 7.56
CA VAL A 135 12.74 -19.24 6.50
C VAL A 135 11.51 -20.17 6.53
N GLU A 136 11.70 -21.49 6.59
CA GLU A 136 10.58 -22.46 6.65
C GLU A 136 9.66 -22.23 7.87
N GLN A 137 10.22 -21.81 9.00
CA GLN A 137 9.42 -21.44 10.16
C GLN A 137 8.71 -20.10 9.95
N ALA A 138 9.32 -19.12 9.25
CA ALA A 138 8.68 -17.84 8.96
C ALA A 138 7.46 -18.08 8.05
N MET A 139 7.66 -18.88 6.99
CA MET A 139 6.61 -19.39 6.08
C MET A 139 5.48 -20.17 6.78
N SER A 140 5.64 -20.55 8.06
CA SER A 140 4.59 -21.22 8.83
C SER A 140 3.64 -20.27 9.56
N TYR A 141 3.99 -18.98 9.66
CA TYR A 141 3.10 -17.94 10.15
C TYR A 141 2.04 -17.60 9.11
N PRO A 142 0.89 -17.02 9.53
CA PRO A 142 -0.11 -16.51 8.59
C PRO A 142 0.53 -15.55 7.58
N GLU A 143 0.03 -15.56 6.34
CA GLU A 143 0.29 -14.49 5.37
C GLU A 143 -0.10 -13.13 5.97
N HIS A 144 0.58 -12.07 5.56
CA HIS A 144 0.37 -10.70 6.05
C HIS A 144 0.55 -10.52 7.56
N SER A 145 1.56 -11.18 8.15
CA SER A 145 1.79 -11.13 9.60
C SER A 145 3.22 -10.74 9.95
N ALA A 146 3.37 -10.20 11.17
CA ALA A 146 4.67 -9.86 11.76
C ALA A 146 5.69 -11.01 11.76
N GLY A 147 5.24 -12.27 11.65
CA GLY A 147 6.12 -13.43 11.56
C GLY A 147 6.70 -13.69 10.17
N ARG A 148 6.07 -13.14 9.12
CA ARG A 148 6.57 -13.11 7.74
C ARG A 148 7.52 -11.94 7.50
N LEU A 149 7.19 -10.78 8.07
CA LEU A 149 7.97 -9.53 7.99
C LEU A 149 9.26 -9.50 8.84
N MET A 150 9.54 -10.50 9.68
CA MET A 150 10.67 -10.40 10.63
C MET A 150 11.94 -11.06 10.11
N GLN A 151 13.06 -10.33 10.12
CA GLN A 151 14.38 -10.96 10.11
C GLN A 151 14.61 -11.78 11.41
N ARG A 152 15.30 -12.91 11.25
CA ARG A 152 15.69 -13.84 12.32
C ARG A 152 17.01 -13.45 12.97
N GLU A 153 17.83 -12.73 12.22
CA GLU A 153 19.13 -12.23 12.59
C GLU A 153 18.93 -11.14 13.67
N VAL A 154 19.20 -11.48 14.94
CA VAL A 154 18.95 -10.55 16.05
C VAL A 154 20.16 -10.38 16.96
N VAL A 155 20.40 -9.13 17.37
CA VAL A 155 21.45 -8.81 18.33
C VAL A 155 20.90 -8.83 19.76
N VAL A 156 21.31 -9.84 20.53
CA VAL A 156 20.82 -10.08 21.90
C VAL A 156 21.93 -10.00 22.95
N ALA A 157 21.58 -9.52 24.15
CA ALA A 157 22.48 -9.53 25.30
C ALA A 157 21.73 -9.79 26.63
N PRO A 158 22.36 -10.44 27.62
CA PRO A 158 21.79 -10.54 28.98
C PRO A 158 21.67 -9.17 29.67
N LEU A 159 20.59 -8.96 30.43
CA LEU A 159 20.31 -7.67 31.11
C LEU A 159 21.43 -7.19 32.04
N ASP A 160 22.12 -8.12 32.71
CA ASP A 160 23.13 -7.80 33.72
C ASP A 160 24.52 -7.58 33.14
N TRP A 161 24.70 -7.72 31.81
CA TRP A 161 25.96 -7.39 31.16
C TRP A 161 26.26 -5.89 31.24
N THR A 162 27.55 -5.60 31.23
CA THR A 162 28.08 -4.24 31.09
C THR A 162 28.26 -3.89 29.62
N VAL A 163 28.23 -2.60 29.31
CA VAL A 163 28.49 -2.07 27.96
C VAL A 163 29.78 -2.65 27.37
N GLY A 164 30.85 -2.73 28.16
CA GLY A 164 32.12 -3.28 27.72
C GLY A 164 32.05 -4.76 27.34
N GLN A 165 31.33 -5.57 28.12
CA GLN A 165 31.12 -6.99 27.81
C GLN A 165 30.32 -7.17 26.52
N THR A 166 29.28 -6.37 26.32
CA THR A 166 28.48 -6.40 25.09
C THR A 166 29.32 -6.03 23.87
N ILE A 167 30.09 -4.94 23.93
CA ILE A 167 30.95 -4.53 22.82
C ILE A 167 31.97 -5.62 22.47
N ASP A 168 32.59 -6.25 23.48
CA ASP A 168 33.56 -7.31 23.25
C ASP A 168 32.90 -8.57 22.69
N PHE A 169 31.67 -8.89 23.09
CA PHE A 169 30.87 -9.98 22.52
C PHE A 169 30.52 -9.71 21.05
N LEU A 170 30.01 -8.52 20.73
CA LEU A 170 29.63 -8.17 19.36
C LEU A 170 30.84 -8.15 18.42
N ARG A 171 32.00 -7.67 18.87
CA ARG A 171 33.24 -7.68 18.07
C ARG A 171 33.83 -9.07 17.85
N GLY A 172 33.43 -10.04 18.66
CA GLY A 172 33.84 -11.43 18.54
C GLY A 172 32.79 -12.33 17.89
N ALA A 173 31.65 -11.77 17.45
CA ALA A 173 30.63 -12.51 16.74
C ALA A 173 31.09 -12.72 15.29
N ASP A 174 30.93 -13.94 14.79
CA ASP A 174 31.26 -14.30 13.41
C ASP A 174 30.18 -13.81 12.43
N HIS A 175 28.93 -13.69 12.90
CA HIS A 175 27.76 -13.26 12.13
C HIS A 175 26.93 -12.27 12.96
N LEU A 176 26.73 -11.08 12.42
CA LEU A 176 25.77 -10.07 12.88
C LEU A 176 24.88 -9.71 11.69
N PRO A 177 23.64 -9.25 11.92
CA PRO A 177 22.83 -8.67 10.84
C PRO A 177 23.58 -7.49 10.22
N ASP A 178 23.38 -7.26 8.92
CA ASP A 178 24.07 -6.19 8.21
C ASP A 178 23.59 -4.82 8.73
N GLN A 179 22.30 -4.73 9.04
CA GLN A 179 21.72 -3.57 9.71
C GLN A 179 21.08 -3.95 11.05
N PHE A 180 21.52 -3.29 12.13
CA PHE A 180 20.83 -3.37 13.42
C PHE A 180 20.98 -2.08 14.22
N TYR A 181 19.89 -1.65 14.85
CA TYR A 181 19.83 -0.38 15.57
C TYR A 181 19.80 -0.54 17.10
N HIS A 182 19.39 -1.73 17.56
CA HIS A 182 19.12 -2.04 18.96
C HIS A 182 19.79 -3.34 19.39
N VAL A 183 20.28 -3.37 20.63
CA VAL A 183 20.63 -4.60 21.33
C VAL A 183 19.46 -5.00 22.22
N ILE A 184 18.83 -6.13 21.93
CA ILE A 184 17.66 -6.63 22.66
C ILE A 184 18.14 -7.33 23.94
N LEU A 185 17.63 -6.88 25.09
CA LEU A 185 17.98 -7.43 26.39
C LEU A 185 17.06 -8.60 26.74
N VAL A 186 17.62 -9.80 26.88
CA VAL A 186 16.85 -11.03 27.11
C VAL A 186 17.14 -11.68 28.46
N ASP A 187 16.13 -12.32 29.03
CA ASP A 187 16.29 -13.20 30.18
C ASP A 187 16.83 -14.59 29.77
N PRO A 188 17.18 -15.48 30.72
CA PRO A 188 17.66 -16.83 30.41
C PRO A 188 16.66 -17.75 29.68
N ARG A 189 15.40 -17.31 29.51
CA ARG A 189 14.35 -18.01 28.76
C ARG A 189 14.11 -17.38 27.38
N MET A 190 15.02 -16.51 26.91
CA MET A 190 14.91 -15.76 25.66
C MET A 190 13.70 -14.81 25.61
N LYS A 191 13.23 -14.32 26.77
CA LYS A 191 12.17 -13.31 26.79
C LYS A 191 12.77 -11.92 26.78
N PRO A 192 12.40 -11.04 25.82
CA PRO A 192 12.89 -9.68 25.78
C PRO A 192 12.30 -8.88 26.95
N GLN A 193 13.15 -8.10 27.63
CA GLN A 193 12.81 -7.29 28.80
C GLN A 193 13.11 -5.79 28.60
N GLY A 194 13.77 -5.45 27.49
CA GLY A 194 14.21 -4.11 27.16
C GLY A 194 15.05 -4.13 25.88
N TYR A 195 15.38 -2.96 25.33
CA TYR A 195 16.46 -2.81 24.36
C TYR A 195 17.30 -1.57 24.67
N VAL A 196 18.50 -1.51 24.08
CA VAL A 196 19.41 -0.37 24.17
C VAL A 196 19.81 0.04 22.75
N THR A 197 19.76 1.33 22.45
CA THR A 197 20.22 1.86 21.14
C THR A 197 21.75 1.79 21.03
N LEU A 198 22.26 1.56 19.82
CA LEU A 198 23.71 1.54 19.57
C LEU A 198 24.39 2.84 19.98
N GLY A 199 23.78 4.00 19.69
CA GLY A 199 24.31 5.30 20.11
C GLY A 199 24.47 5.42 21.63
N ARG A 200 23.57 4.80 22.40
CA ARG A 200 23.65 4.77 23.87
C ARG A 200 24.69 3.80 24.39
N VAL A 201 24.86 2.64 23.74
CA VAL A 201 25.98 1.71 24.03
C VAL A 201 27.33 2.42 23.82
N LEU A 202 27.49 3.16 22.72
CA LEU A 202 28.73 3.83 22.36
C LEU A 202 29.05 5.08 23.22
N SER A 203 28.02 5.78 23.70
CA SER A 203 28.18 6.99 24.54
C SER A 203 28.26 6.70 26.04
N SER A 204 27.98 5.47 26.47
CA SER A 204 28.00 5.06 27.87
C SER A 204 29.38 4.56 28.33
N ALA A 205 29.64 4.65 29.63
CA ALA A 205 30.85 4.08 30.21
C ALA A 205 30.86 2.54 30.10
N ARG A 206 32.03 1.94 29.85
CA ARG A 206 32.15 0.48 29.65
C ARG A 206 31.69 -0.36 30.86
N ASP A 207 31.76 0.19 32.07
CA ASP A 207 31.35 -0.48 33.30
C ASP A 207 29.86 -0.28 33.66
N ALA A 208 29.14 0.58 32.93
CA ALA A 208 27.70 0.74 33.07
C ALA A 208 26.96 -0.54 32.66
N LYS A 209 25.88 -0.88 33.36
CA LYS A 209 25.04 -2.04 33.02
C LYS A 209 24.02 -1.69 31.94
N LEU A 210 23.74 -2.62 31.03
CA LEU A 210 22.75 -2.43 29.96
C LEU A 210 21.36 -2.10 30.50
N LYS A 211 20.93 -2.78 31.57
CA LYS A 211 19.63 -2.52 32.21
C LYS A 211 19.45 -1.11 32.77
N ASP A 212 20.53 -0.37 33.01
CA ASP A 212 20.47 1.00 33.52
C ASP A 212 20.36 2.03 32.39
N ILE A 213 20.48 1.59 31.13
CA ILE A 213 20.48 2.43 29.93
C ILE A 213 19.45 1.97 28.89
N THR A 214 18.40 1.26 29.31
CA THR A 214 17.30 0.86 28.43
C THR A 214 16.45 2.03 27.97
N GLU A 215 15.78 1.86 26.84
CA GLU A 215 14.80 2.81 26.31
C GLU A 215 13.39 2.57 26.87
N GLU A 216 12.63 3.65 27.07
CA GLU A 216 11.23 3.59 27.54
C GLU A 216 10.24 3.20 26.42
N SER A 217 10.64 3.33 25.16
CA SER A 217 9.87 2.94 23.97
C SER A 217 9.83 1.42 23.74
N PHE A 218 10.46 0.63 24.62
CA PHE A 218 10.49 -0.83 24.50
C PHE A 218 9.08 -1.43 24.45
N ARG A 219 8.84 -2.19 23.38
CA ARG A 219 7.59 -2.91 23.10
C ARG A 219 7.94 -4.22 22.41
N THR A 220 6.97 -5.12 22.34
CA THR A 220 7.07 -6.40 21.65
C THR A 220 5.83 -6.61 20.80
N ILE A 221 6.00 -7.24 19.65
CA ILE A 221 4.93 -7.59 18.70
C ILE A 221 4.76 -9.11 18.72
N GLN A 222 3.53 -9.63 18.63
CA GLN A 222 3.35 -11.06 18.45
C GLN A 222 3.61 -11.44 17.00
N ALA A 223 4.26 -12.57 16.75
CA ALA A 223 4.49 -13.08 15.38
C ALA A 223 3.19 -13.40 14.59
N THR A 224 2.01 -13.20 15.17
CA THR A 224 0.71 -13.36 14.52
C THR A 224 -0.08 -12.07 14.42
N ASP A 225 0.49 -10.94 14.82
CA ASP A 225 -0.12 -9.62 14.61
C ASP A 225 -0.07 -9.30 13.11
N GLU A 226 -1.09 -8.61 12.60
CA GLU A 226 -1.18 -8.18 11.19
C GLU A 226 -0.08 -7.16 10.88
N GLU A 227 0.53 -7.24 9.70
CA GLU A 227 1.64 -6.36 9.32
C GLU A 227 1.23 -4.89 9.18
N ALA A 228 0.02 -4.59 8.68
CA ALA A 228 -0.55 -3.25 8.67
C ALA A 228 -0.60 -2.63 10.07
N ASP A 229 -0.92 -3.44 11.09
CA ASP A 229 -0.92 -3.03 12.49
C ASP A 229 0.49 -2.77 13.02
N VAL A 230 1.46 -3.55 12.57
CA VAL A 230 2.89 -3.32 12.83
C VAL A 230 3.37 -2.02 12.23
N ALA A 231 3.17 -1.82 10.93
CA ALA A 231 3.53 -0.59 10.21
C ALA A 231 2.93 0.65 10.87
N TYR A 232 1.64 0.60 11.23
CA TYR A 232 0.99 1.66 12.00
C TYR A 232 1.68 1.94 13.34
N MET A 233 2.09 0.91 14.08
CA MET A 233 2.81 1.08 15.35
C MET A 233 4.19 1.72 15.15
N PHE A 234 4.91 1.32 14.10
CA PHE A 234 6.22 1.91 13.77
C PHE A 234 6.10 3.42 13.52
N ASN A 235 5.14 3.82 12.69
CA ASN A 235 4.86 5.23 12.41
C ASN A 235 4.41 5.99 13.68
N GLN A 236 3.45 5.44 14.44
CA GLN A 236 2.87 6.12 15.59
C GLN A 236 3.84 6.29 16.76
N TYR A 237 4.69 5.30 17.01
CA TYR A 237 5.64 5.30 18.12
C TYR A 237 7.06 5.68 17.68
N HIS A 238 7.27 6.03 16.41
CA HIS A 238 8.57 6.36 15.83
C HIS A 238 9.61 5.27 16.13
N LEU A 239 9.23 4.01 15.95
CA LEU A 239 10.12 2.88 16.19
C LEU A 239 11.10 2.75 15.02
N ILE A 240 12.34 2.36 15.32
CA ILE A 240 13.36 2.06 14.30
C ILE A 240 13.55 0.54 14.16
N SER A 241 13.27 -0.21 15.23
CA SER A 241 13.08 -1.66 15.16
C SER A 241 12.26 -2.15 16.34
N CYS A 242 11.63 -3.31 16.20
CA CYS A 242 10.78 -3.87 17.25
C CYS A 242 10.94 -5.40 17.37
N PRO A 243 11.19 -5.95 18.58
CA PRO A 243 11.31 -7.39 18.77
C PRO A 243 9.97 -8.09 18.60
N VAL A 244 10.01 -9.21 17.86
CA VAL A 244 8.87 -10.08 17.64
C VAL A 244 8.96 -11.30 18.55
N VAL A 245 7.83 -11.66 19.16
CA VAL A 245 7.74 -12.77 20.12
C VAL A 245 6.75 -13.84 19.71
N ASP A 246 7.04 -15.08 20.08
CA ASP A 246 6.08 -16.18 19.97
C ASP A 246 4.96 -16.10 21.03
N LYS A 247 3.99 -17.00 20.94
CA LYS A 247 2.90 -17.16 21.93
C LYS A 247 3.40 -17.38 23.37
N GLY A 248 4.64 -17.86 23.54
CA GLY A 248 5.30 -18.06 24.83
C GLY A 248 6.00 -16.81 25.36
N GLY A 249 6.06 -15.73 24.58
CA GLY A 249 6.78 -14.49 24.86
C GLY A 249 8.29 -14.59 24.66
N ARG A 250 8.77 -15.56 23.86
CA ARG A 250 10.18 -15.70 23.51
C ARG A 250 10.48 -14.94 22.24
N LEU A 251 11.62 -14.27 22.18
CA LEU A 251 12.11 -13.58 20.99
C LEU A 251 12.28 -14.58 19.85
N VAL A 252 11.69 -14.28 18.69
CA VAL A 252 11.78 -15.09 17.47
C VAL A 252 12.32 -14.31 16.26
N GLY A 253 12.39 -12.99 16.35
CA GLY A 253 12.92 -12.11 15.31
C GLY A 253 12.83 -10.64 15.73
N VAL A 254 13.17 -9.76 14.81
CA VAL A 254 12.99 -8.32 14.91
C VAL A 254 12.43 -7.82 13.58
N ILE A 255 11.67 -6.73 13.61
CA ILE A 255 11.23 -6.03 12.40
C ILE A 255 11.96 -4.68 12.37
N THR A 256 12.42 -4.26 11.20
CA THR A 256 13.09 -2.97 11.01
C THR A 256 12.10 -1.90 10.56
N ILE A 257 12.56 -0.65 10.44
CA ILE A 257 11.70 0.45 10.00
C ILE A 257 11.49 0.41 8.50
N ASP A 258 12.48 -0.05 7.74
CA ASP A 258 12.47 -0.23 6.30
C ASP A 258 11.35 -1.17 5.88
N ASP A 259 11.31 -2.40 6.41
CA ASP A 259 10.21 -3.35 6.12
C ASP A 259 8.84 -2.78 6.52
N ALA A 260 8.79 -2.13 7.69
CA ALA A 260 7.55 -1.50 8.17
C ALA A 260 7.12 -0.29 7.32
N MET A 261 8.04 0.35 6.62
CA MET A 261 7.77 1.45 5.70
C MET A 261 7.28 0.92 4.35
N ASN A 262 7.84 -0.19 3.85
CA ASN A 262 7.38 -0.85 2.63
C ASN A 262 5.92 -1.31 2.79
N VAL A 263 5.62 -2.04 3.86
CA VAL A 263 4.24 -2.44 4.20
C VAL A 263 3.31 -1.22 4.32
N LEU A 264 3.78 -0.10 4.88
CA LEU A 264 2.94 1.10 4.98
C LEU A 264 2.63 1.71 3.61
N ASP A 265 3.55 1.63 2.65
CA ASP A 265 3.36 2.16 1.30
C ASP A 265 2.47 1.22 0.47
N GLU A 266 2.71 -0.08 0.52
CA GLU A 266 1.88 -1.13 -0.08
C GLU A 266 0.42 -1.04 0.37
N GLU A 267 0.18 -0.90 1.67
CA GLU A 267 -1.18 -0.72 2.22
C GLU A 267 -1.86 0.55 1.68
N HIS A 268 -1.11 1.64 1.48
CA HIS A 268 -1.66 2.86 0.90
C HIS A 268 -1.97 2.71 -0.60
N GLU A 269 -1.12 2.00 -1.34
CA GLU A 269 -1.34 1.69 -2.74
C GLU A 269 -2.55 0.78 -2.91
N GLU A 270 -2.64 -0.29 -2.12
CA GLU A 270 -3.75 -1.22 -2.11
C GLU A 270 -5.07 -0.49 -1.80
N ASP A 271 -5.10 0.36 -0.77
CA ASP A 271 -6.23 1.24 -0.45
C ASP A 271 -6.64 2.10 -1.66
N MET A 272 -5.67 2.65 -2.40
CA MET A 272 -5.91 3.47 -3.58
C MET A 272 -6.50 2.66 -4.75
N LEU A 273 -5.97 1.46 -5.02
CA LEU A 273 -6.44 0.57 -6.06
C LEU A 273 -7.86 0.06 -5.74
N ARG A 274 -8.11 -0.38 -4.52
CA ARG A 274 -9.43 -0.83 -4.03
C ARG A 274 -10.47 0.28 -4.11
N LEU A 275 -10.11 1.52 -3.74
CA LEU A 275 -10.98 2.69 -3.89
C LEU A 275 -11.37 2.94 -5.36
N ALA A 276 -10.44 2.74 -6.29
CA ALA A 276 -10.68 2.82 -7.73
C ALA A 276 -11.42 1.61 -8.29
N GLY A 277 -11.55 0.52 -7.52
CA GLY A 277 -12.14 -0.73 -7.98
C GLY A 277 -11.23 -1.52 -8.93
N VAL A 278 -9.92 -1.39 -8.73
CA VAL A 278 -8.87 -2.20 -9.33
C VAL A 278 -8.47 -3.27 -8.30
N GLY A 279 -8.09 -4.46 -8.77
CA GLY A 279 -7.56 -5.49 -7.88
C GLY A 279 -6.12 -5.18 -7.45
N ASP A 280 -5.69 -5.82 -6.37
CA ASP A 280 -4.46 -5.50 -5.65
C ASP A 280 -3.19 -5.83 -6.48
N GLU A 281 -3.24 -6.89 -7.31
CA GLU A 281 -2.11 -7.41 -8.13
C GLU A 281 -1.85 -6.68 -9.47
N SER A 282 -2.29 -5.42 -9.66
CA SER A 282 -2.15 -4.78 -10.98
C SER A 282 -0.82 -4.06 -11.16
N SER A 283 0.10 -4.60 -11.95
CA SER A 283 1.40 -3.96 -12.24
C SER A 283 1.39 -3.18 -13.57
N LEU A 284 2.35 -2.26 -13.73
CA LEU A 284 2.61 -1.55 -14.99
C LEU A 284 3.10 -2.49 -16.10
N SER A 285 3.71 -3.60 -15.71
CA SER A 285 4.25 -4.63 -16.62
C SER A 285 3.16 -5.54 -17.21
N ASP A 286 1.93 -5.50 -16.68
CA ASP A 286 0.81 -6.37 -17.08
C ASP A 286 0.50 -6.33 -18.58
N GLY A 287 0.25 -7.49 -19.16
CA GLY A 287 -0.26 -7.59 -20.52
C GLY A 287 -1.70 -7.09 -20.64
N PRO A 288 -2.15 -6.62 -21.84
CA PRO A 288 -3.52 -6.12 -22.03
C PRO A 288 -4.63 -7.10 -21.66
N LEU A 289 -4.34 -8.41 -21.67
CA LEU A 289 -5.30 -9.46 -21.34
C LEU A 289 -5.40 -9.69 -19.82
N GLU A 290 -4.29 -9.60 -19.07
CA GLU A 290 -4.28 -9.66 -17.60
C GLU A 290 -5.03 -8.47 -17.02
N THR A 291 -4.69 -7.26 -17.47
CA THR A 291 -5.38 -6.03 -17.04
C THR A 291 -6.90 -6.09 -17.29
N ALA A 292 -7.32 -6.72 -18.40
CA ALA A 292 -8.74 -6.90 -18.70
C ALA A 292 -9.40 -7.91 -17.75
N LYS A 293 -8.71 -9.00 -17.40
CA LYS A 293 -9.22 -10.02 -16.48
C LYS A 293 -9.33 -9.51 -15.04
N SER A 294 -8.37 -8.71 -14.57
CA SER A 294 -8.39 -8.13 -13.23
C SER A 294 -9.51 -7.10 -13.08
N ARG A 295 -9.77 -6.27 -14.10
CA ARG A 295 -10.80 -5.20 -14.06
C ARG A 295 -12.22 -5.66 -14.38
N LEU A 296 -12.39 -6.70 -15.21
CA LEU A 296 -13.72 -7.12 -15.71
C LEU A 296 -14.71 -7.51 -14.59
N PRO A 297 -14.33 -8.27 -13.54
CA PRO A 297 -15.23 -8.60 -12.44
C PRO A 297 -15.85 -7.34 -11.82
N TRP A 298 -15.02 -6.32 -11.57
CA TRP A 298 -15.48 -5.07 -10.98
C TRP A 298 -16.38 -4.27 -11.93
N LEU A 299 -16.04 -4.23 -13.22
CA LEU A 299 -16.89 -3.61 -14.24
C LEU A 299 -18.26 -4.31 -14.36
N VAL A 300 -18.33 -5.62 -14.19
CA VAL A 300 -19.59 -6.38 -14.18
C VAL A 300 -20.42 -6.04 -12.95
N VAL A 301 -19.80 -5.94 -11.77
CA VAL A 301 -20.48 -5.48 -10.54
C VAL A 301 -21.04 -4.07 -10.73
N ASN A 302 -20.24 -3.15 -11.29
CA ASN A 302 -20.68 -1.79 -11.61
C ASN A 302 -21.86 -1.78 -12.61
N LEU A 303 -21.82 -2.61 -13.65
CA LEU A 303 -22.92 -2.72 -14.62
C LEU A 303 -24.21 -3.24 -13.97
N ALA A 304 -24.10 -4.26 -13.11
CA ALA A 304 -25.24 -4.82 -12.39
C ALA A 304 -25.87 -3.81 -11.43
N THR A 305 -25.03 -3.06 -10.71
CA THR A 305 -25.47 -2.03 -9.75
C THR A 305 -26.05 -0.82 -10.47
N ALA A 306 -25.44 -0.34 -11.56
CA ALA A 306 -25.99 0.73 -12.40
C ALA A 306 -27.37 0.36 -13.01
N SER A 307 -27.64 -0.92 -13.25
CA SER A 307 -28.94 -1.39 -13.73
C SER A 307 -30.07 -1.19 -12.71
N LEU A 308 -29.76 -1.06 -11.41
CA LEU A 308 -30.76 -0.73 -10.38
C LEU A 308 -31.34 0.67 -10.58
N SER A 309 -30.51 1.62 -11.00
CA SER A 309 -30.95 2.98 -11.32
C SER A 309 -31.93 3.00 -12.49
N ALA A 310 -31.74 2.14 -13.49
CA ALA A 310 -32.66 2.01 -14.62
C ALA A 310 -34.07 1.54 -14.18
N LEU A 311 -34.16 0.66 -13.17
CA LEU A 311 -35.44 0.23 -12.61
C LEU A 311 -36.20 1.41 -11.98
N VAL A 312 -35.51 2.26 -11.22
CA VAL A 312 -36.10 3.49 -10.66
C VAL A 312 -36.61 4.40 -11.77
N ILE A 313 -35.80 4.65 -12.81
CA ILE A 313 -36.20 5.51 -13.94
C ILE A 313 -37.44 4.95 -14.64
N SER A 314 -37.50 3.63 -14.86
CA SER A 314 -38.65 2.97 -15.51
C SER A 314 -39.96 3.18 -14.74
N ALA A 315 -39.92 3.27 -13.41
CA ALA A 315 -41.10 3.50 -12.60
C ALA A 315 -41.71 4.90 -12.81
N PHE A 316 -40.95 5.83 -13.38
CA PHE A 316 -41.34 7.21 -13.67
C PHE A 316 -41.47 7.50 -15.17
N GLU A 317 -41.57 6.48 -16.03
CA GLU A 317 -41.68 6.64 -17.50
C GLU A 317 -42.81 7.63 -17.89
N GLY A 318 -43.97 7.55 -17.24
CA GLY A 318 -45.09 8.48 -17.49
C GLY A 318 -44.75 9.94 -17.16
N THR A 319 -43.92 10.16 -16.13
CA THR A 319 -43.46 11.50 -15.76
C THR A 319 -42.50 12.05 -16.81
N ILE A 320 -41.55 11.23 -17.25
CA ILE A 320 -40.58 11.59 -18.29
C ILE A 320 -41.28 11.86 -19.63
N ALA A 321 -42.29 11.06 -19.98
CA ALA A 321 -43.08 11.24 -21.19
C ALA A 321 -43.85 12.57 -21.19
N SER A 322 -44.31 13.03 -20.03
CA SER A 322 -44.99 14.33 -19.88
C SER A 322 -44.04 15.52 -20.03
N LEU A 323 -42.80 15.37 -19.55
CA LEU A 323 -41.78 16.43 -19.54
C LEU A 323 -40.42 15.86 -19.94
N VAL A 324 -40.18 15.79 -21.24
CA VAL A 324 -38.93 15.26 -21.82
C VAL A 324 -37.68 16.00 -21.31
N ALA A 325 -37.83 17.27 -20.92
CA ALA A 325 -36.78 18.08 -20.29
C ALA A 325 -36.16 17.41 -19.05
N LEU A 326 -36.93 16.62 -18.29
CA LEU A 326 -36.43 15.89 -17.12
C LEU A 326 -35.32 14.91 -17.51
N ALA A 327 -35.40 14.28 -18.68
CA ALA A 327 -34.39 13.35 -19.15
C ALA A 327 -33.03 14.01 -19.40
N ALA A 328 -33.01 15.27 -19.84
CA ALA A 328 -31.78 16.03 -20.02
C ALA A 328 -31.15 16.50 -18.69
N LEU A 329 -31.97 16.63 -17.63
CA LEU A 329 -31.54 17.10 -16.32
C LEU A 329 -31.07 15.96 -15.39
N MET A 330 -31.58 14.75 -15.59
CA MET A 330 -31.24 13.56 -14.80
C MET A 330 -29.72 13.36 -14.64
N PRO A 331 -28.90 13.37 -15.71
CA PRO A 331 -27.45 13.12 -15.58
C PRO A 331 -26.74 14.14 -14.71
N ILE A 332 -27.22 15.39 -14.67
CA ILE A 332 -26.61 16.47 -13.88
C ILE A 332 -26.80 16.20 -12.38
N VAL A 333 -28.01 15.80 -11.99
CA VAL A 333 -28.31 15.48 -10.59
C VAL A 333 -27.49 14.29 -10.14
N ALA A 334 -27.50 13.20 -10.91
CA ALA A 334 -26.77 11.97 -10.64
C ALA A 334 -25.26 12.21 -10.52
N SER A 335 -24.64 12.80 -11.55
CA SER A 335 -23.19 13.04 -11.60
C SER A 335 -22.69 13.87 -10.41
N THR A 336 -23.40 14.94 -10.05
CA THR A 336 -22.98 15.81 -8.94
C THR A 336 -23.09 15.10 -7.58
N GLY A 337 -24.08 14.20 -7.43
CA GLY A 337 -24.20 13.35 -6.26
C GLY A 337 -23.08 12.31 -6.17
N GLY A 338 -22.78 11.63 -7.27
CA GLY A 338 -21.70 10.64 -7.34
C GLY A 338 -20.34 11.25 -7.00
N ILE A 339 -20.01 12.44 -7.53
CA ILE A 339 -18.76 13.14 -7.22
C ILE A 339 -18.69 13.52 -5.72
N ALA A 340 -19.77 14.06 -5.15
CA ALA A 340 -19.79 14.40 -3.72
C ALA A 340 -19.68 13.15 -2.83
N GLY A 341 -20.32 12.05 -3.24
CA GLY A 341 -20.29 10.79 -2.51
C GLY A 341 -18.91 10.17 -2.52
N THR A 342 -18.25 10.13 -3.68
CA THR A 342 -16.86 9.63 -3.82
C THR A 342 -15.85 10.48 -3.07
N GLN A 343 -16.02 11.81 -3.02
CA GLN A 343 -15.19 12.68 -2.17
C GLN A 343 -15.36 12.37 -0.67
N SER A 344 -16.60 12.24 -0.22
CA SER A 344 -16.88 11.91 1.18
C SER A 344 -16.41 10.50 1.54
N LEU A 345 -16.45 9.58 0.58
CA LEU A 345 -15.93 8.21 0.70
C LEU A 345 -14.40 8.22 0.88
N ALA A 346 -13.65 8.86 -0.02
CA ALA A 346 -12.19 8.91 0.05
C ALA A 346 -11.69 9.49 1.39
N VAL A 347 -12.34 10.55 1.87
CA VAL A 347 -12.00 11.12 3.20
C VAL A 347 -12.31 10.16 4.34
N SER A 348 -13.37 9.36 4.23
CA SER A 348 -13.81 8.45 5.29
C SER A 348 -12.97 7.17 5.33
N VAL A 349 -12.63 6.59 4.18
CA VAL A 349 -11.74 5.41 4.07
C VAL A 349 -10.37 5.75 4.61
N ARG A 350 -9.74 6.82 4.12
CA ARG A 350 -8.44 7.29 4.66
C ARG A 350 -8.48 7.53 6.16
N ALA A 351 -9.57 8.13 6.67
CA ALA A 351 -9.70 8.37 8.11
C ALA A 351 -9.86 7.08 8.93
N LEU A 352 -10.41 6.00 8.34
CA LEU A 352 -10.46 4.68 8.98
C LEU A 352 -9.09 4.01 8.96
N ALA A 353 -8.42 3.98 7.80
CA ALA A 353 -7.07 3.41 7.63
C ALA A 353 -6.06 4.07 8.59
N THR A 354 -6.07 5.40 8.68
CA THR A 354 -5.21 6.17 9.62
C THR A 354 -5.66 6.10 11.08
N ARG A 355 -6.72 5.35 11.41
CA ARG A 355 -7.33 5.22 12.75
C ARG A 355 -7.80 6.54 13.38
N ASP A 356 -7.96 7.59 12.57
CA ASP A 356 -8.50 8.88 12.96
C ASP A 356 -10.03 8.84 13.17
N LEU A 357 -10.73 7.99 12.42
CA LEU A 357 -12.17 7.75 12.53
C LEU A 357 -12.41 6.54 13.43
N THR A 358 -12.87 6.79 14.65
CA THR A 358 -13.11 5.76 15.65
C THR A 358 -14.58 5.71 16.05
N ARG A 359 -14.99 4.63 16.72
CA ARG A 359 -16.36 4.51 17.29
C ARG A 359 -16.72 5.69 18.20
N ALA A 360 -15.73 6.30 18.87
CA ALA A 360 -15.93 7.42 19.79
C ALA A 360 -16.27 8.73 19.07
N ASN A 361 -15.72 8.98 17.88
CA ASN A 361 -15.92 10.22 17.14
C ASN A 361 -16.82 10.08 15.90
N ALA A 362 -17.18 8.85 15.50
CA ALA A 362 -18.01 8.57 14.31
C ALA A 362 -19.28 9.43 14.21
N LYS A 363 -20.03 9.60 15.31
CA LYS A 363 -21.25 10.45 15.32
C LYS A 363 -20.95 11.91 14.98
N ARG A 364 -19.80 12.43 15.45
CA ARG A 364 -19.36 13.81 15.17
C ARG A 364 -19.02 13.97 13.70
N VAL A 365 -18.33 12.98 13.12
CA VAL A 365 -17.92 13.00 11.71
C VAL A 365 -19.13 12.89 10.78
N ILE A 366 -20.06 11.96 11.05
CA ILE A 366 -21.32 11.84 10.29
C ILE A 366 -22.09 13.17 10.30
N LEU A 367 -22.20 13.82 11.46
CA LEU A 367 -22.90 15.11 11.55
C LEU A 367 -22.16 16.22 10.80
N ARG A 368 -20.82 16.24 10.85
CA ARG A 368 -20.00 17.19 10.08
C ARG A 368 -20.24 17.04 8.58
N GLU A 369 -20.21 15.81 8.07
CA GLU A 369 -20.45 15.55 6.65
C GLU A 369 -21.89 15.82 6.23
N LEU A 370 -22.87 15.52 7.08
CA LEU A 370 -24.26 15.88 6.82
C LEU A 370 -24.43 17.40 6.67
N VAL A 371 -23.80 18.19 7.56
CA VAL A 371 -23.83 19.66 7.48
C VAL A 371 -23.11 20.15 6.22
N ALA A 372 -21.95 19.60 5.90
CA ALA A 372 -21.21 19.93 4.67
C ALA A 372 -22.05 19.63 3.41
N GLY A 373 -22.68 18.45 3.34
CA GLY A 373 -23.57 18.04 2.26
C GLY A 373 -24.77 18.96 2.10
N VAL A 374 -25.40 19.42 3.20
CA VAL A 374 -26.48 20.41 3.14
C VAL A 374 -25.98 21.75 2.60
N LEU A 375 -24.85 22.25 3.08
CA LEU A 375 -24.29 23.54 2.64
C LEU A 375 -23.92 23.51 1.15
N ASN A 376 -23.22 22.46 0.72
CA ASN A 376 -22.87 22.24 -0.69
C ASN A 376 -24.12 22.08 -1.55
N GLY A 377 -25.10 21.31 -1.06
CA GLY A 377 -26.40 21.13 -1.70
C GLY A 377 -27.15 22.43 -1.89
N LEU A 378 -27.18 23.33 -0.91
CA LEU A 378 -27.82 24.63 -1.04
C LEU A 378 -27.12 25.52 -2.09
N GLY A 379 -25.79 25.52 -2.11
CA GLY A 379 -25.01 26.25 -3.11
C GLY A 379 -25.30 25.78 -4.54
N LEU A 380 -25.25 24.47 -4.76
CA LEU A 380 -25.54 23.84 -6.05
C LEU A 380 -27.01 23.99 -6.45
N ALA A 381 -27.92 23.86 -5.49
CA ALA A 381 -29.36 24.05 -5.70
C ALA A 381 -29.70 25.46 -6.16
N LEU A 382 -29.01 26.48 -5.64
CA LEU A 382 -29.18 27.86 -6.12
C LEU A 382 -28.75 28.00 -7.59
N ILE A 383 -27.57 27.49 -7.93
CA ILE A 383 -27.02 27.55 -9.30
C ILE A 383 -27.94 26.83 -10.28
N LEU A 384 -28.28 25.57 -9.98
CA LEU A 384 -29.11 24.73 -10.83
C LEU A 384 -30.56 25.22 -10.87
N GLY A 385 -31.11 25.69 -9.77
CA GLY A 385 -32.47 26.22 -9.72
C GLY A 385 -32.62 27.47 -10.58
N VAL A 386 -31.65 28.39 -10.53
CA VAL A 386 -31.64 29.58 -11.40
C VAL A 386 -31.43 29.19 -12.85
N ALA A 387 -30.41 28.38 -13.15
CA ALA A 387 -30.12 27.95 -14.52
C ALA A 387 -31.31 27.18 -15.14
N GLY A 388 -31.89 26.23 -14.39
CA GLY A 388 -33.06 25.47 -14.80
C GLY A 388 -34.28 26.36 -15.07
N SER A 389 -34.53 27.33 -14.20
CA SER A 389 -35.64 28.29 -14.41
C SER A 389 -35.45 29.11 -15.69
N LEU A 390 -34.21 29.55 -15.98
CA LEU A 390 -33.90 30.38 -17.15
C LEU A 390 -33.91 29.59 -18.45
N ILE A 391 -33.32 28.39 -18.45
CA ILE A 391 -33.17 27.55 -19.66
C ILE A 391 -34.53 27.00 -20.11
N PHE A 392 -35.33 26.50 -19.17
CA PHE A 392 -36.60 25.85 -19.48
C PHE A 392 -37.80 26.81 -19.44
N GLY A 393 -37.58 28.05 -18.99
CA GLY A 393 -38.63 29.08 -18.91
C GLY A 393 -39.72 28.79 -17.86
N ASP A 394 -39.50 27.81 -16.98
CA ASP A 394 -40.43 27.42 -15.92
C ASP A 394 -39.72 27.37 -14.56
N ILE A 395 -40.13 28.26 -13.65
CA ILE A 395 -39.61 28.36 -12.29
C ILE A 395 -39.86 27.07 -11.50
N LYS A 396 -40.95 26.34 -11.77
CA LYS A 396 -41.25 25.10 -11.07
C LYS A 396 -40.22 24.02 -11.37
N ILE A 397 -39.73 23.93 -12.61
CA ILE A 397 -38.66 23.00 -12.99
C ILE A 397 -37.38 23.34 -12.22
N GLY A 398 -37.03 24.62 -12.14
CA GLY A 398 -35.88 25.07 -11.35
C GLY A 398 -36.01 24.73 -9.86
N LEU A 399 -37.18 24.91 -9.26
CA LEU A 399 -37.42 24.56 -7.85
C LEU A 399 -37.32 23.05 -7.58
N VAL A 400 -37.87 22.22 -8.47
CA VAL A 400 -37.76 20.76 -8.39
C VAL A 400 -36.29 20.33 -8.47
N LEU A 401 -35.53 20.89 -9.42
CA LEU A 401 -34.12 20.60 -9.59
C LEU A 401 -33.29 21.02 -8.36
N ALA A 402 -33.57 22.20 -7.82
CA ALA A 402 -32.94 22.70 -6.60
C ALA A 402 -33.21 21.80 -5.39
N ALA A 403 -34.47 21.43 -5.15
CA ALA A 403 -34.85 20.56 -4.04
C ALA A 403 -34.25 19.16 -4.18
N ALA A 404 -34.29 18.59 -5.38
CA ALA A 404 -33.68 17.29 -5.66
C ALA A 404 -32.16 17.30 -5.44
N MET A 405 -31.48 18.39 -5.81
CA MET A 405 -30.04 18.55 -5.58
C MET A 405 -29.69 18.55 -4.09
N VAL A 406 -30.45 19.26 -3.24
CA VAL A 406 -30.22 19.23 -1.79
C VAL A 406 -30.37 17.82 -1.23
N VAL A 407 -31.44 17.10 -1.62
CA VAL A 407 -31.67 15.72 -1.17
C VAL A 407 -30.53 14.82 -1.65
N ASN A 408 -30.11 14.94 -2.91
CA ASN A 408 -29.05 14.10 -3.45
C ASN A 408 -27.71 14.34 -2.74
N GLN A 409 -27.37 15.58 -2.42
CA GLN A 409 -26.14 15.91 -1.69
C GLN A 409 -26.13 15.40 -0.25
N ILE A 410 -27.31 15.38 0.41
CA ILE A 410 -27.44 14.74 1.73
C ILE A 410 -27.19 13.23 1.62
N VAL A 411 -27.79 12.57 0.62
CA VAL A 411 -27.59 11.13 0.40
C VAL A 411 -26.13 10.83 0.07
N ALA A 412 -25.50 11.64 -0.77
CA ALA A 412 -24.09 11.50 -1.13
C ALA A 412 -23.18 11.58 0.09
N ALA A 413 -23.34 12.61 0.94
CA ALA A 413 -22.56 12.76 2.16
C ALA A 413 -22.79 11.61 3.16
N LEU A 414 -24.04 11.17 3.33
CA LEU A 414 -24.34 10.04 4.20
C LEU A 414 -23.80 8.72 3.63
N GLY A 415 -23.94 8.48 2.34
CA GLY A 415 -23.44 7.29 1.65
C GLY A 415 -21.91 7.17 1.77
N GLY A 416 -21.19 8.26 1.48
CA GLY A 416 -19.73 8.29 1.55
C GLY A 416 -19.16 8.02 2.95
N VAL A 417 -19.89 8.34 4.03
CA VAL A 417 -19.44 8.05 5.40
C VAL A 417 -19.97 6.73 5.93
N LEU A 418 -21.26 6.44 5.72
CA LEU A 418 -21.91 5.30 6.35
C LEU A 418 -21.50 3.98 5.72
N VAL A 419 -21.26 3.93 4.40
CA VAL A 419 -20.83 2.69 3.72
C VAL A 419 -19.50 2.17 4.29
N PRO A 420 -18.39 2.93 4.29
CA PRO A 420 -17.12 2.43 4.83
C PRO A 420 -17.21 2.16 6.35
N LEU A 421 -17.93 3.00 7.11
CA LEU A 421 -18.19 2.74 8.54
C LEU A 421 -19.01 1.48 8.82
N THR A 422 -19.82 1.02 7.87
CA THR A 422 -20.55 -0.24 8.00
C THR A 422 -19.67 -1.43 7.67
N LEU A 423 -18.78 -1.32 6.68
CA LEU A 423 -17.79 -2.37 6.36
C LEU A 423 -16.83 -2.59 7.52
N ASP A 424 -16.22 -1.53 8.04
CA ASP A 424 -15.34 -1.57 9.24
C ASP A 424 -16.02 -2.29 10.42
N ARG A 425 -17.31 -1.98 10.67
CA ARG A 425 -18.06 -2.61 11.75
C ARG A 425 -18.34 -4.10 11.54
N LEU A 426 -18.37 -4.55 10.29
CA LEU A 426 -18.52 -5.96 9.94
C LEU A 426 -17.19 -6.71 9.91
N GLY A 427 -16.06 -6.01 10.12
CA GLY A 427 -14.72 -6.57 9.98
C GLY A 427 -14.34 -6.82 8.52
N LEU A 428 -14.92 -6.05 7.60
CA LEU A 428 -14.52 -6.02 6.19
C LEU A 428 -13.69 -4.77 5.95
N ASP A 429 -12.71 -4.86 5.07
CA ASP A 429 -11.89 -3.73 4.67
C ASP A 429 -12.77 -2.57 4.14
N PRO A 430 -12.68 -1.36 4.76
CA PRO A 430 -13.37 -0.16 4.31
C PRO A 430 -12.99 0.30 2.90
N ALA A 431 -11.79 0.02 2.38
CA ALA A 431 -11.39 0.43 1.02
C ALA A 431 -12.17 -0.32 -0.06
N LEU A 432 -12.70 -1.51 0.27
CA LEU A 432 -13.71 -2.22 -0.54
C LEU A 432 -15.03 -1.46 -0.68
N ALA A 433 -15.26 -0.38 0.07
CA ALA A 433 -16.37 0.55 -0.16
C ALA A 433 -16.13 1.32 -1.47
N SER A 434 -16.14 0.64 -2.60
CA SER A 434 -15.84 1.23 -3.89
C SER A 434 -16.75 2.42 -4.21
N GLY A 435 -16.18 3.39 -4.93
CA GLY A 435 -16.91 4.52 -5.48
C GLY A 435 -18.15 4.12 -6.29
N THR A 436 -18.20 2.93 -6.88
CA THR A 436 -19.36 2.45 -7.66
C THR A 436 -20.59 2.16 -6.78
N PHE A 437 -20.42 1.63 -5.57
CA PHE A 437 -21.53 1.41 -4.64
C PHE A 437 -22.13 2.74 -4.17
N VAL A 438 -21.28 3.70 -3.82
CA VAL A 438 -21.71 5.03 -3.41
C VAL A 438 -22.38 5.75 -4.59
N THR A 439 -21.81 5.66 -5.79
CA THR A 439 -22.39 6.25 -7.00
C THR A 439 -23.76 5.64 -7.33
N THR A 440 -23.90 4.31 -7.22
CA THR A 440 -25.18 3.64 -7.42
C THR A 440 -26.21 4.12 -6.40
N LEU A 441 -25.84 4.23 -5.13
CA LEU A 441 -26.72 4.75 -4.09
C LEU A 441 -27.18 6.18 -4.41
N THR A 442 -26.26 7.05 -4.84
CA THR A 442 -26.59 8.42 -5.24
C THR A 442 -27.41 8.50 -6.51
N ASP A 443 -27.22 7.60 -7.47
CA ASP A 443 -28.00 7.56 -8.71
C ASP A 443 -29.44 7.11 -8.43
N VAL A 444 -29.60 5.98 -7.72
CA VAL A 444 -30.91 5.44 -7.33
C VAL A 444 -31.70 6.49 -6.54
N MET A 445 -31.09 7.08 -5.52
CA MET A 445 -31.76 8.06 -4.67
C MET A 445 -31.93 9.41 -5.35
N GLY A 446 -30.97 9.83 -6.17
CA GLY A 446 -31.01 11.07 -6.93
C GLY A 446 -32.10 11.06 -7.99
N PHE A 447 -32.21 9.98 -8.78
CA PHE A 447 -33.30 9.81 -9.74
C PHE A 447 -34.65 9.68 -9.04
N PHE A 448 -34.72 8.92 -7.95
CA PHE A 448 -35.96 8.79 -7.17
C PHE A 448 -36.42 10.15 -6.62
N ALA A 449 -35.52 10.92 -6.02
CA ALA A 449 -35.83 12.24 -5.48
C ALA A 449 -36.22 13.23 -6.59
N PHE A 450 -35.46 13.29 -7.67
CA PHE A 450 -35.71 14.22 -8.77
C PHE A 450 -37.03 13.92 -9.50
N LEU A 451 -37.23 12.67 -9.94
CA LEU A 451 -38.42 12.27 -10.66
C LEU A 451 -39.64 12.26 -9.74
N GLY A 452 -39.51 11.80 -8.50
CA GLY A 452 -40.60 11.84 -7.52
C GLY A 452 -41.07 13.26 -7.21
N LEU A 453 -40.14 14.20 -7.02
CA LEU A 453 -40.49 15.62 -6.84
C LEU A 453 -41.11 16.22 -8.11
N ALA A 454 -40.60 15.86 -9.30
CA ALA A 454 -41.18 16.29 -10.56
C ALA A 454 -42.63 15.79 -10.72
N THR A 455 -42.90 14.52 -10.43
CA THR A 455 -44.26 13.96 -10.46
C THR A 455 -45.19 14.67 -9.49
N LEU A 456 -44.74 15.02 -8.28
CA LEU A 456 -45.59 15.65 -7.27
C LEU A 456 -45.87 17.14 -7.53
N VAL A 457 -44.96 17.85 -8.21
CA VAL A 457 -45.01 19.32 -8.35
C VAL A 457 -45.43 19.77 -9.75
N LEU A 458 -45.10 18.99 -10.79
CA LEU A 458 -45.25 19.39 -12.20
C LEU A 458 -46.41 18.66 -12.91
N ILE A 459 -46.86 17.53 -12.39
CA ILE A 459 -47.97 16.71 -12.91
C ILE A 459 -49.11 16.78 -11.92
#